data_AF-A0AAP9WCQ7-F1
#
_entry.id   AF-A0AAP9WCQ7-F1
#
_cell.length_a   1.000
_cell.length_b   1.000
_cell.length_c   1.000
_cell.angle_alpha   90.00
_cell.angle_beta   90.00
_cell.angle_gamma   90.00
#
_symmetry.space_group_name_H-M   'P 1'
#
loop_
_entity.id
_entity.type
_entity.pdbx_description
1 polymer ?
#
loop_
_entity_poly.entity_id
_entity_poly.type
_entity_poly.pdbx_seq_one_letter_code
_entity_poly.pdbx_strand_id
1 'polypeptide(L)'
;MKIIIDISPAIIAELNKPVIGRGGWQSLLRKLKKNISGNQLILDVVTTAQIARYFSKYGQGGFEDRLKPIIDKVNELISALRNATS
;
A
#
# COMPACT_ATOMS: atom_id res chain seq x y z
N MET A 1 6.45 15.54 0.95
CA MET A 1 4.99 15.37 0.84
C MET A 1 4.59 14.06 1.51
N LYS A 2 3.50 14.08 2.29
CA LYS A 2 2.90 12.87 2.88
C LYS A 2 1.52 12.70 2.26
N ILE A 3 1.18 11.46 1.94
CA ILE A 3 -0.14 11.06 1.48
C ILE A 3 -0.77 10.29 2.65
N ILE A 4 -1.94 10.72 3.10
CA ILE A 4 -2.67 10.05 4.17
C ILE A 4 -3.89 9.42 3.52
N ILE A 5 -4.08 8.12 3.75
CA ILE A 5 -5.25 7.39 3.27
C ILE A 5 -5.97 6.76 4.45
N ASP A 6 -7.28 6.89 4.46
CA ASP A 6 -8.12 6.15 5.40
C ASP A 6 -8.26 4.70 4.92
N ILE A 7 -8.03 3.77 5.84
CA ILE A 7 -8.07 2.32 5.59
C ILE A 7 -9.03 1.65 6.56
N SER A 8 -9.75 0.65 6.06
CA SER A 8 -10.72 -0.09 6.87
C SER A 8 -10.03 -1.03 7.87
N PRO A 9 -10.73 -1.43 8.96
CA PRO A 9 -10.22 -2.43 9.89
C PRO A 9 -9.81 -3.75 9.22
N ALA A 10 -10.48 -4.14 8.14
CA ALA A 10 -10.14 -5.34 7.37
C ALA A 10 -8.75 -5.22 6.69
N ILE A 11 -8.44 -4.05 6.12
CA ILE A 11 -7.11 -3.80 5.53
C ILE A 11 -6.03 -3.79 6.62
N ILE A 12 -6.34 -3.20 7.78
CA ILE A 12 -5.43 -3.20 8.93
C ILE A 12 -5.13 -4.62 9.39
N ALA A 13 -6.14 -5.50 9.46
CA ALA A 13 -5.95 -6.90 9.79
C ALA A 13 -5.01 -7.61 8.79
N GLU A 14 -5.18 -7.38 7.49
CA GLU A 14 -4.31 -7.98 6.47
C GLU A 14 -2.87 -7.47 6.49
N LEU A 15 -2.67 -6.19 6.77
CA LEU A 15 -1.33 -5.64 6.96
C LEU A 15 -0.66 -6.18 8.21
N ASN A 16 -1.43 -6.45 9.26
CA ASN A 16 -0.90 -6.90 10.54
C ASN A 16 -0.49 -8.37 10.57
N LYS A 17 -1.02 -9.20 9.67
CA LYS A 17 -0.62 -10.61 9.50
C LYS A 17 0.91 -10.74 9.46
N PRO A 18 1.49 -11.79 10.08
CA PRO A 18 2.94 -12.01 10.09
C PRO A 18 3.56 -11.93 8.69
N VAL A 19 4.76 -11.35 8.61
CA VAL A 19 5.52 -11.25 7.36
C VAL A 19 6.74 -12.16 7.50
N ILE A 20 6.64 -13.38 6.99
CA ILE A 20 7.71 -14.39 7.03
C ILE A 20 8.55 -14.31 5.75
N GLY A 21 9.87 -14.49 5.87
CA GLY A 21 10.82 -14.48 4.76
C GLY A 21 11.48 -13.12 4.51
N ARG A 22 12.32 -13.05 3.47
CA ARG A 22 13.09 -11.85 3.09
C ARG A 22 12.88 -11.61 1.60
N GLY A 23 12.42 -10.41 1.24
CA GLY A 23 12.14 -10.04 -0.14
C GLY A 23 11.53 -8.65 -0.23
N GLY A 24 11.37 -8.16 -1.47
CA GLY A 24 10.88 -6.82 -1.76
C GLY A 24 9.48 -6.54 -1.20
N TRP A 25 8.56 -7.49 -1.41
CA TRP A 25 7.19 -7.44 -0.92
C TRP A 25 7.10 -7.45 0.60
N GLN A 26 7.91 -8.31 1.24
CA GLN A 26 7.97 -8.40 2.69
C GLN A 26 8.50 -7.10 3.31
N SER A 27 9.53 -6.50 2.71
CA SER A 27 10.06 -5.21 3.16
C SER A 27 9.03 -4.09 3.03
N LEU A 28 8.29 -4.07 1.91
CA LEU A 28 7.20 -3.12 1.70
C LEU A 28 6.09 -3.29 2.76
N LEU A 29 5.59 -4.51 2.96
CA LEU A 29 4.55 -4.80 3.96
C LEU A 29 4.96 -4.37 5.38
N ARG A 30 6.21 -4.64 5.78
CA ARG A 30 6.72 -4.17 7.08
C ARG A 30 6.75 -2.65 7.17
N LYS A 31 7.11 -1.96 6.09
CA LYS A 31 7.10 -0.50 6.03
C LYS A 31 5.67 0.05 6.15
N LEU A 32 4.72 -0.52 5.41
CA LEU A 32 3.30 -0.13 5.49
C LEU A 32 2.75 -0.35 6.89
N LYS A 33 3.00 -1.51 7.51
CA LYS A 33 2.59 -1.81 8.88
C LYS A 33 3.10 -0.79 9.90
N LYS A 34 4.36 -0.34 9.77
CA LYS A 34 4.94 0.70 10.64
C LYS A 34 4.31 2.07 10.48
N ASN A 35 3.67 2.32 9.34
CA ASN A 35 3.08 3.61 9.00
C ASN A 35 1.55 3.66 9.22
N ILE A 36 0.98 2.63 9.83
CA ILE A 36 -0.42 2.65 10.27
C ILE A 36 -0.52 3.47 11.56
N SER A 37 -1.43 4.43 11.58
CA SER A 37 -1.79 5.20 12.77
C SER A 37 -3.31 5.24 12.90
N GLY A 38 -3.86 4.49 13.85
CA GLY A 38 -5.31 4.31 13.97
C GLY A 38 -5.90 3.68 12.70
N ASN A 39 -6.81 4.40 12.05
CA ASN A 39 -7.45 4.02 10.78
C ASN A 39 -6.76 4.63 9.54
N GLN A 40 -5.56 5.18 9.69
CA GLN A 40 -4.85 5.88 8.63
C GLN A 40 -3.56 5.16 8.25
N LEU A 41 -3.25 5.15 6.96
CA LEU A 41 -1.94 4.75 6.44
C LEU A 41 -1.22 5.98 5.88
N ILE A 42 -0.05 6.27 6.43
CA ILE A 42 0.76 7.43 6.09
C ILE A 42 1.85 7.01 5.10
N LEU A 43 1.80 7.51 3.88
CA LEU A 43 2.74 7.19 2.82
C LEU A 43 3.65 8.38 2.52
N ASP A 44 4.95 8.11 2.43
CA ASP A 44 5.90 9.05 1.83
C ASP A 44 5.96 8.82 0.31
N VAL A 45 6.44 9.82 -0.43
CA VAL A 45 6.55 9.76 -1.91
C VAL A 45 7.37 8.56 -2.39
N VAL A 46 8.41 8.19 -1.64
CA VAL A 46 9.29 7.06 -1.98
C VAL A 46 8.53 5.73 -1.90
N THR A 47 7.68 5.57 -0.88
CA THR A 47 6.83 4.39 -0.65
C THR A 47 5.75 4.33 -1.70
N THR A 48 5.11 5.46 -2.02
CA THR A 48 4.11 5.52 -3.09
C THR A 48 4.72 5.13 -4.44
N ALA A 49 5.92 5.64 -4.76
CA ALA A 49 6.64 5.25 -5.97
C ALA A 49 7.04 3.76 -5.96
N GLN A 50 7.40 3.21 -4.78
CA GLN A 50 7.68 1.80 -4.63
C GLN A 50 6.43 0.95 -4.86
N ILE A 51 5.28 1.31 -4.30
CA ILE A 51 3.99 0.65 -4.53
C ILE A 51 3.67 0.67 -6.03
N ALA A 52 3.81 1.82 -6.70
CA ALA A 52 3.54 1.96 -8.14
C ALA A 52 4.47 1.10 -9.02
N ARG A 53 5.76 0.98 -8.67
CA ARG A 53 6.70 0.10 -9.39
C ARG A 53 6.40 -1.38 -9.21
N TYR A 54 5.92 -1.75 -8.03
CA TYR A 54 5.55 -3.12 -7.71
C TYR A 54 4.22 -3.47 -8.41
N PHE A 55 3.32 -2.49 -8.54
CA PHE A 55 2.09 -2.58 -9.33
C PHE A 55 2.35 -2.91 -10.81
N SER A 56 3.29 -2.23 -11.47
CA SER A 56 3.57 -2.46 -12.90
C SER A 56 4.14 -3.85 -13.22
N LYS A 57 4.49 -4.65 -12.20
CA LYS A 57 5.06 -5.99 -12.32
C LYS A 57 4.13 -7.11 -11.85
N TYR A 58 2.85 -6.82 -11.55
CA TYR A 58 1.95 -7.79 -10.95
C TYR A 58 1.72 -9.03 -11.81
N GLY A 59 2.09 -10.20 -11.27
CA GLY A 59 1.47 -11.49 -11.53
C GLY A 59 0.40 -11.81 -10.47
N GLN A 60 -0.21 -13.01 -10.51
CA GLN A 60 -1.16 -13.46 -9.48
C GLN A 60 -0.45 -14.36 -8.45
N GLY A 61 -0.52 -14.00 -7.16
CA GLY A 61 -0.38 -14.92 -6.02
C GLY A 61 0.45 -14.44 -4.82
N GLY A 62 -0.04 -14.71 -3.60
CA GLY A 62 0.77 -14.71 -2.36
C GLY A 62 0.74 -13.37 -1.60
N PHE A 63 1.92 -12.76 -1.34
CA PHE A 63 1.98 -11.44 -0.68
C PHE A 63 1.33 -10.32 -1.52
N GLU A 64 1.23 -10.55 -2.81
CA GLU A 64 0.55 -9.72 -3.79
C GLU A 64 -0.95 -9.59 -3.49
N ASP A 65 -1.61 -10.66 -3.04
CA ASP A 65 -3.04 -10.62 -2.70
C ASP A 65 -3.30 -9.78 -1.44
N ARG A 66 -2.36 -9.81 -0.49
CA ARG A 66 -2.44 -9.00 0.75
C ARG A 66 -2.28 -7.50 0.48
N LEU A 67 -1.59 -7.14 -0.59
CA LEU A 67 -1.34 -5.74 -0.96
C LEU A 67 -2.38 -5.18 -1.91
N LYS A 68 -3.14 -6.05 -2.59
CA LYS A 68 -4.18 -5.65 -3.55
C LYS A 68 -5.13 -4.59 -2.99
N PRO A 69 -5.71 -4.71 -1.77
CA PRO A 69 -6.62 -3.69 -1.26
C PRO A 69 -5.98 -2.32 -1.07
N ILE A 70 -4.69 -2.27 -0.74
CA ILE A 70 -3.95 -1.01 -0.55
C ILE A 70 -3.60 -0.40 -1.89
N ILE A 71 -3.18 -1.23 -2.84
CA ILE A 71 -2.88 -0.81 -4.19
C ILE A 71 -4.14 -0.22 -4.83
N ASP A 72 -5.29 -0.87 -4.68
CA ASP A 72 -6.56 -0.37 -5.18
C ASP A 72 -6.88 1.01 -4.57
N LYS A 73 -6.66 1.19 -3.26
CA LYS A 73 -6.86 2.48 -2.58
C LYS A 73 -5.87 3.56 -3.05
N VAL A 74 -4.61 3.20 -3.26
CA VAL A 74 -3.58 4.11 -3.78
C VAL A 74 -3.89 4.50 -5.24
N ASN A 75 -4.39 3.56 -6.06
CA ASN A 75 -4.81 3.83 -7.43
C ASN A 75 -6.03 4.74 -7.51
N GLU A 76 -7.02 4.54 -6.64
CA GLU A 76 -8.17 5.44 -6.49
C GLU A 76 -7.68 6.87 -6.21
N LEU A 77 -6.74 7.02 -5.28
CA LEU A 77 -6.18 8.32 -4.91
C LEU A 77 -5.38 8.97 -6.05
N ILE A 78 -4.51 8.20 -6.72
CA ILE A 78 -3.73 8.68 -7.86
C ILE A 78 -4.65 9.11 -9.00
N SER A 79 -5.72 8.36 -9.27
CA SER A 79 -6.70 8.67 -10.31
C SER A 79 -7.48 9.93 -9.98
N ALA A 80 -7.92 10.09 -8.72
CA ALA A 80 -8.59 11.30 -8.25
C ALA A 80 -7.68 12.55 -8.38
N LEU A 81 -6.40 12.43 -8.02
CA LEU A 81 -5.43 13.51 -8.17
C LEU A 81 -5.21 13.89 -9.64
N ARG A 82 -5.10 12.91 -10.55
CA ARG A 82 -4.99 13.16 -11.99
C ARG A 82 -6.21 13.92 -12.52
N ASN A 83 -7.42 13.51 -12.13
CA ASN A 83 -8.64 14.16 -12.58
C ASN A 83 -8.81 15.58 -12.02
N ALA A 84 -8.34 15.85 -10.79
CA ALA A 84 -8.42 17.17 -10.17
C ALA A 84 -7.39 18.18 -10.73
N THR A 85 -6.39 17.71 -11.48
CA THR A 85 -5.31 18.52 -12.07
C THR A 85 -5.36 18.58 -13.60
N SER A 86 -6.36 17.93 -14.20
CA SER A 86 -6.69 18.00 -15.64
C SER A 86 -7.76 19.05 -15.86
#